data_AF-A0A536X5P7-F1
#
_entry.id   AF-A0A536X5P7-F1
#
_cell.length_a   1.000
_cell.length_b   1.000
_cell.length_c   1.000
_cell.angle_alpha   90.00
_cell.angle_beta   90.00
_cell.angle_gamma   90.00
#
_symmetry.space_group_name_H-M   'P 1'
#
loop_
_entity.id
_entity.type
_entity.pdbx_description
1 polymer ?
#
loop_
_entity_poly.entity_id
_entity_poly.type
_entity_poly.pdbx_seq_one_letter_code
_entity_poly.pdbx_strand_id
1 'polypeptide(L)' 'AVPTDRHYEIALDCLQHGLHLLIEKPIAATLAQADELIALAASRSLVLQSGHVERYNRAFGALLARMD' A
#
# COMPACT_ATOMS: atom_id res chain seq x y z
N ALA A 1 -1.01 -11.52 -4.74
CA ALA A 1 -2.16 -10.64 -5.07
C ALA A 1 -3.44 -11.39 -4.79
N VAL A 2 -4.45 -10.72 -4.22
CA VAL A 2 -5.78 -11.26 -3.88
C VAL A 2 -6.83 -10.20 -4.24
N PRO A 3 -8.13 -10.53 -4.28
CA PRO A 3 -9.16 -9.52 -4.48
C PRO A 3 -9.21 -8.51 -3.30
N THR A 4 -9.71 -7.30 -3.57
CA THR A 4 -9.69 -6.17 -2.63
C THR A 4 -10.33 -6.45 -1.27
N ASP A 5 -11.42 -7.22 -1.25
CA ASP A 5 -12.11 -7.62 -0.01
C ASP A 5 -11.25 -8.47 0.92
N ARG A 6 -10.24 -9.16 0.38
CA ARG A 6 -9.26 -9.97 1.13
C ARG A 6 -7.96 -9.23 1.45
N HIS A 7 -7.78 -8.01 0.96
CA HIS A 7 -6.55 -7.23 1.20
C HIS A 7 -6.29 -7.01 2.69
N TYR A 8 -7.33 -6.64 3.45
CA TYR A 8 -7.18 -6.31 4.87
C TYR A 8 -6.75 -7.52 5.71
N GLU A 9 -7.46 -8.65 5.61
CA GLU A 9 -7.16 -9.86 6.39
C GLU A 9 -5.74 -10.35 6.15
N ILE A 10 -5.32 -10.42 4.89
CA ILE A 10 -3.99 -10.94 4.52
C ILE A 10 -2.88 -9.94 4.88
N ALA A 11 -3.13 -8.63 4.71
CA ALA A 11 -2.17 -7.61 5.10
C ALA A 11 -1.97 -7.60 6.62
N LEU A 12 -3.05 -7.73 7.39
CA LEU A 12 -3.00 -7.80 8.85
C LEU A 12 -2.14 -8.98 9.30
N ASP A 13 -2.38 -10.17 8.75
CA ASP A 13 -1.61 -11.38 9.07
C ASP A 13 -0.12 -11.21 8.73
N CYS A 14 0.22 -10.69 7.55
CA CYS A 14 1.60 -10.45 7.14
C CYS A 14 2.32 -9.46 8.08
N LEU A 15 1.67 -8.35 8.42
CA LEU A 15 2.24 -7.32 9.30
C LEU A 15 2.39 -7.83 10.74
N GLN A 16 1.46 -8.64 11.23
CA GLN A 16 1.56 -9.28 12.55
C GLN A 16 2.77 -10.21 12.65
N HIS A 17 3.13 -10.87 11.54
CA HIS A 17 4.33 -11.69 11.40
C HIS A 17 5.62 -10.90 11.12
N GLY A 18 5.57 -9.57 11.11
CA GLY A 18 6.76 -8.73 10.95
C GLY A 18 7.22 -8.58 9.50
N LEU A 19 6.37 -8.84 8.52
CA LEU A 19 6.73 -8.75 7.10
C LEU A 19 6.47 -7.35 6.55
N HIS A 20 7.43 -6.82 5.78
CA HIS A 20 7.18 -5.69 4.90
C HIS A 20 6.21 -6.10 3.78
N LEU A 21 5.35 -5.17 3.36
CA LEU A 21 4.27 -5.50 2.44
C LEU A 21 4.16 -4.48 1.29
N LEU A 22 4.19 -5.02 0.06
CA LEU A 22 3.72 -4.32 -1.14
C LEU A 22 2.33 -4.86 -1.47
N ILE A 23 1.33 -3.99 -1.48
CA ILE A 23 -0.08 -4.36 -1.66
C ILE A 23 -0.67 -3.70 -2.90
N GLU A 24 -1.42 -4.47 -3.68
CA GLU A 24 -2.13 -3.97 -4.85
C GLU A 24 -3.14 -2.87 -4.48
N LYS A 25 -3.44 -1.99 -5.43
CA LYS A 25 -4.45 -0.94 -5.24
C LYS A 25 -5.87 -1.48 -5.47
N PRO A 26 -6.87 -1.06 -4.68
CA PRO A 26 -6.75 -0.18 -3.50
C PRO A 26 -6.22 -0.93 -2.27
N ILE A 27 -5.59 -0.23 -1.33
CA ILE A 27 -4.93 -0.82 -0.15
C ILE A 27 -5.86 -1.67 0.73
N ALA A 28 -7.13 -1.28 0.86
CA ALA A 28 -8.19 -2.00 1.58
C ALA A 28 -9.56 -1.58 1.02
N ALA A 29 -10.64 -2.25 1.45
CA ALA A 29 -11.99 -1.95 1.00
C ALA A 29 -12.60 -0.70 1.66
N THR A 30 -12.08 -0.28 2.81
CA THR A 30 -12.55 0.90 3.55
C THR A 30 -11.37 1.73 4.08
N LEU A 31 -11.62 3.01 4.37
CA LEU A 31 -10.62 3.89 4.99
C LEU A 31 -10.22 3.40 6.38
N ALA A 32 -11.17 2.99 7.21
CA ALA A 32 -10.89 2.49 8.56
C ALA A 32 -9.93 1.29 8.55
N GLN A 33 -10.13 0.35 7.63
CA GLN A 33 -9.20 -0.78 7.44
C GLN A 33 -7.82 -0.32 6.96
N ALA A 34 -7.76 0.67 6.06
CA ALA A 34 -6.49 1.21 5.59
C ALA A 34 -5.71 1.89 6.73
N ASP A 35 -6.39 2.71 7.53
CA ASP A 35 -5.81 3.43 8.66
C ASP A 35 -5.24 2.47 9.71
N GLU A 36 -5.93 1.37 9.99
CA GLU A 36 -5.45 0.33 10.90
C GLU A 36 -4.16 -0.34 10.39
N LEU A 37 -4.11 -0.72 9.11
CA LEU A 37 -2.92 -1.33 8.52
C LEU A 37 -1.71 -0.37 8.56
N ILE A 38 -1.95 0.92 8.28
CA ILE A 38 -0.91 1.97 8.35
C ILE A 38 -0.39 2.10 9.78
N ALA A 39 -1.28 2.19 10.77
CA ALA A 39 -0.90 2.29 12.17
C ALA A 39 -0.12 1.06 12.65
N LEU A 40 -0.56 -0.14 12.25
CA LEU A 40 0.12 -1.38 12.60
C LEU A 40 1.53 -1.44 12.00
N ALA A 41 1.68 -1.13 10.71
CA ALA A 41 2.97 -1.13 10.05
C ALA A 41 3.94 -0.12 10.72
N ALA A 42 3.45 1.09 11.03
CA ALA A 42 4.23 2.11 11.73
C ALA A 42 4.67 1.63 13.13
N SER A 43 3.77 1.05 13.92
CA SER A 43 4.08 0.55 15.28
C SER A 43 5.15 -0.55 15.29
N ARG A 44 5.28 -1.28 14.19
CA ARG A 44 6.23 -2.39 14.03
C ARG A 44 7.45 -2.02 13.20
N SER A 45 7.60 -0.75 12.82
CA SER A 45 8.68 -0.27 11.93
C SER A 45 8.75 -1.05 10.60
N LEU A 46 7.59 -1.39 10.04
CA LEU A 46 7.46 -2.10 8.77
C LEU A 46 7.12 -1.12 7.63
N VAL A 47 7.68 -1.37 6.45
CA VAL A 47 7.24 -0.72 5.23
C VAL A 47 5.93 -1.35 4.75
N LEU A 48 4.90 -0.53 4.61
CA LEU A 48 3.65 -0.86 3.92
C LEU A 48 3.49 0.10 2.73
N GLN A 49 3.49 -0.44 1.51
CA GLN A 49 3.40 0.35 0.28
C GLN A 49 2.26 -0.15 -0.60
N SER A 50 1.44 0.77 -1.10
CA SER A 50 0.49 0.46 -2.16
C SER A 50 1.14 0.57 -3.54
N GLY A 51 0.84 -0.36 -4.44
CA GLY A 51 1.38 -0.49 -5.80
C GLY A 51 0.98 0.62 -6.78
N HIS A 52 1.26 1.88 -6.45
CA HIS A 52 1.11 3.04 -7.35
C HIS A 52 2.24 3.09 -8.38
N VAL A 53 2.36 2.05 -9.20
CA VAL A 53 3.49 1.84 -10.13
C VAL A 53 3.71 3.01 -11.09
N GLU A 54 2.64 3.71 -11.49
CA GLU A 54 2.73 4.86 -12.41
C GLU A 54 3.50 6.05 -11.82
N ARG A 55 3.61 6.17 -10.49
CA ARG A 55 4.45 7.21 -9.86
C ARG A 55 5.94 7.01 -10.16
N TYR A 56 6.33 5.80 -10.56
CA TYR A 56 7.70 5.44 -10.92
C TYR A 56 7.87 5.30 -12.45
N ASN A 57 6.83 5.53 -13.23
CA ASN A 57 6.89 5.51 -14.68
C ASN A 57 7.61 6.77 -15.19
N ARG A 58 8.67 6.58 -16.00
CA ARG A 58 9.47 7.68 -16.55
C ARG A 58 8.66 8.65 -17.39
N ALA A 59 7.65 8.16 -18.11
CA ALA A 59 6.77 9.00 -18.93
C ALA A 59 5.93 9.94 -18.06
N PHE A 60 5.35 9.43 -16.97
CA PHE A 60 4.60 10.23 -16.01
C PHE A 60 5.49 11.26 -15.32
N GLY A 61 6.70 10.87 -14.90
CA GLY A 61 7.67 11.80 -14.33
C GLY A 61 8.04 12.95 -15.29
N ALA A 62 8.24 12.64 -16.58
CA ALA A 62 8.54 13.64 -17.60
C ALA A 62 7.35 14.58 -17.89
N LEU A 63 6.11 14.09 -17.77
CA LEU A 63 4.90 14.90 -17.91
C LEU A 63 4.76 15.86 -16.72
N LEU A 64 4.88 15.37 -15.48
CA LEU A 64 4.74 16.18 -14.26
C LEU A 64 5.74 17.34 -14.24
N ALA A 65 7.00 17.10 -14.60
CA ALA A 65 8.04 18.14 -14.64
C ALA A 65 7.80 19.27 -15.67
N ARG A 66 6.77 19.17 -16.52
CA ARG A 66 6.36 20.22 -17.48
C ARG A 66 5.06 20.93 -17.08
N MET A 67 4.40 20.45 -16.03
CA MET A 67 3.17 21.02 -15.51
C MET A 67 3.42 22.03 -14.37
N ASP A 68 4.64 22.03 -13.81
CA ASP A 68 5.17 23.04 -12.89
C ASP A 68 5.81 24.22 -13.67
#